data_AF-A0A7S1K526-F1
#
_entry.id   AF-A0A7S1K526-F1
#
_cell.length_a   1.000
_cell.length_b   1.000
_cell.length_c   1.000
_cell.angle_alpha   90.00
_cell.angle_beta   90.00
_cell.angle_gamma   90.00
#
_symmetry.space_group_name_H-M   'P 1'
#
loop_
_entity.id
_entity.type
_entity.pdbx_description
1 polymer ?
#
loop_
_entity_poly.entity_id
_entity_poly.type
_entity_poly.pdbx_seq_one_letter_code
_entity_poly.pdbx_strand_id
1 'polypeptide(L)'
;GVFDEPLFVVLVEVTKSLVRNGEMSDYDFAGMLLSLGRLQVHERAIWNLAINVFHPRLLDLSPHVLAMLIWSLQKVKHFPSRFREPALQVVVMRLHEFTIAHLSAICSAFAALDPKELNDRHRTVGARLARLVSQHADALAAWQLTNALLVTVRIGLVDTRLPMTVVHEFLRRPTDFGSHQLSNLLWSLA
;
A
#
# COMPACT_ATOMS: atom_id res chain seq x y z
N GLY A 1 20.98 12.22 6.91
CA GLY A 1 20.25 11.01 7.33
C GLY A 1 21.01 10.37 8.47
N VAL A 2 20.33 9.77 9.45
CA VAL A 2 20.88 9.38 10.77
C VAL A 2 21.79 8.15 10.73
N PHE A 3 22.05 7.58 9.57
CA PHE A 3 22.89 6.39 9.42
C PHE A 3 24.13 6.72 8.59
N ASP A 4 25.27 6.24 9.06
CA ASP A 4 26.56 6.36 8.38
C ASP A 4 26.55 5.54 7.08
N GLU A 5 27.08 6.11 6.00
CA GLU A 5 27.11 5.50 4.66
C GLU A 5 27.72 4.08 4.64
N PRO A 6 28.79 3.77 5.42
CA PRO A 6 29.35 2.43 5.51
C PRO A 6 28.38 1.39 6.06
N LEU A 7 27.52 1.75 7.02
CA LEU A 7 26.57 0.81 7.62
C LEU A 7 25.53 0.34 6.61
N PHE A 8 25.05 1.25 5.74
CA PHE A 8 24.08 0.89 4.70
C PHE A 8 24.68 -0.01 3.64
N VAL A 9 25.93 0.23 3.23
CA VAL A 9 26.64 -0.65 2.29
C VAL A 9 26.72 -2.06 2.86
N VAL A 10 27.14 -2.19 4.13
CA VAL A 10 27.20 -3.50 4.81
C VAL A 10 25.81 -4.15 4.89
N LEU A 11 24.78 -3.40 5.27
CA LEU A 11 23.42 -3.92 5.35
C LEU A 11 22.91 -4.42 3.99
N VAL A 12 23.15 -3.68 2.91
CA VAL A 12 22.78 -4.09 1.55
C VAL A 12 23.49 -5.37 1.14
N GLU A 13 24.80 -5.48 1.39
CA GLU A 13 25.56 -6.69 1.04
C GLU A 13 25.14 -7.90 1.88
N VAL A 14 24.89 -7.71 3.18
CA VAL A 14 24.37 -8.77 4.04
C VAL A 14 22.99 -9.22 3.56
N THR A 15 22.07 -8.30 3.28
CA THR A 15 20.75 -8.68 2.73
C THR A 15 20.87 -9.42 1.41
N LYS A 16 21.74 -8.97 0.49
CA LYS A 16 21.99 -9.69 -0.78
C LYS A 16 22.46 -11.11 -0.52
N SER A 17 23.38 -11.32 0.42
CA SER A 17 23.88 -12.65 0.79
C SER A 17 22.76 -13.53 1.34
N LEU A 18 22.01 -13.04 2.34
CA LEU A 18 20.93 -13.80 2.99
C LEU A 18 19.84 -14.19 1.99
N VAL A 19 19.46 -13.28 1.09
CA VAL A 19 18.45 -13.55 0.06
C VAL A 19 18.97 -14.55 -0.98
N ARG A 20 20.23 -14.43 -1.43
CA ARG A 20 20.83 -15.36 -2.40
C ARG A 20 20.98 -16.77 -1.84
N ASN A 21 21.32 -16.88 -0.56
CA ASN A 21 21.49 -18.16 0.11
C ASN A 21 20.16 -18.81 0.53
N GLY A 22 19.02 -18.11 0.36
CA GLY A 22 17.72 -18.58 0.85
C GLY A 22 17.59 -18.57 2.37
N GLU A 23 18.47 -17.82 3.07
CA GLU A 23 18.48 -17.69 4.53
C GLU A 23 17.48 -16.63 5.02
N MET A 24 16.99 -15.77 4.13
CA MET A 24 15.95 -14.78 4.43
C MET A 24 14.62 -15.19 3.80
N SER A 25 13.58 -15.32 4.61
CA SER A 25 12.23 -15.58 4.10
C SER A 25 11.66 -14.37 3.37
N ASP A 26 10.69 -14.59 2.48
CA ASP A 26 9.98 -13.50 1.81
C ASP A 26 9.28 -12.56 2.81
N TYR A 27 8.79 -13.11 3.93
CA TYR A 27 8.19 -12.36 5.03
C TYR A 27 9.21 -11.44 5.70
N ASP A 28 10.37 -11.97 6.09
CA ASP A 28 11.42 -11.19 6.75
C ASP A 28 11.93 -10.09 5.82
N PHE A 29 12.11 -10.41 4.53
CA PHE A 29 12.60 -9.44 3.57
C PHE A 29 11.61 -8.31 3.34
N ALA A 30 10.32 -8.61 3.16
CA ALA A 30 9.28 -7.59 3.04
C ALA A 30 9.08 -6.78 4.32
N GLY A 31 9.22 -7.40 5.50
CA GLY A 31 9.19 -6.69 6.79
C GLY A 31 10.36 -5.72 6.97
N MET A 32 11.57 -6.13 6.53
CA MET A 32 12.73 -5.24 6.48
C MET A 32 12.49 -4.05 5.55
N LEU A 33 11.98 -4.30 4.34
CA LEU A 33 11.66 -3.24 3.37
C LEU A 33 10.60 -2.28 3.92
N LEU A 34 9.57 -2.77 4.60
CA LEU A 34 8.58 -1.93 5.27
C LEU A 34 9.22 -1.02 6.32
N SER A 35 10.16 -1.55 7.10
CA SER A 35 10.90 -0.79 8.11
C SER A 35 11.77 0.30 7.46
N LEU A 36 12.51 -0.06 6.41
CA LEU A 36 13.29 0.90 5.61
C LEU A 36 12.40 1.98 4.97
N GLY A 37 11.22 1.59 4.49
CA GLY A 37 10.25 2.51 3.92
C GLY A 37 9.73 3.52 4.94
N ARG A 38 9.43 3.07 6.17
CA ARG A 38 9.02 3.94 7.28
C ARG A 38 10.13 4.90 7.71
N LEU A 39 11.38 4.45 7.65
CA LEU A 39 12.56 5.28 7.92
C LEU A 39 12.95 6.19 6.73
N GLN A 40 12.20 6.15 5.63
CA GLN A 40 12.47 6.94 4.42
C GLN A 40 13.89 6.68 3.86
N VAL A 41 14.36 5.43 3.91
CA VAL A 41 15.64 5.04 3.33
C VAL A 41 15.50 4.91 1.81
N HIS A 42 16.13 5.81 1.07
CA HIS A 42 16.04 5.87 -0.40
C HIS A 42 17.15 5.11 -1.13
N GLU A 43 17.90 4.24 -0.44
CA GLU A 43 19.03 3.50 -1.02
C GLU A 43 18.57 2.65 -2.21
N ARG A 44 18.92 3.06 -3.44
CA ARG A 44 18.38 2.44 -4.66
C ARG A 44 18.77 0.98 -4.80
N ALA A 45 19.94 0.58 -4.27
CA ALA A 45 20.42 -0.78 -4.37
C ALA A 45 19.47 -1.78 -3.70
N ILE A 46 18.92 -1.46 -2.52
CA ILE A 46 18.03 -2.38 -1.79
C ILE A 46 16.66 -2.50 -2.46
N TRP A 47 16.11 -1.40 -2.97
CA TRP A 47 14.81 -1.41 -3.63
C TRP A 47 14.87 -2.11 -4.99
N ASN A 48 15.96 -1.92 -5.74
CA ASN A 48 16.19 -2.67 -6.98
C ASN A 48 16.36 -4.16 -6.71
N LEU A 49 17.08 -4.54 -5.64
CA LEU A 49 17.18 -5.93 -5.21
C LEU A 49 15.79 -6.51 -4.92
N ALA A 50 14.98 -5.82 -4.11
CA ALA A 50 13.63 -6.24 -3.78
C ALA A 50 12.78 -6.46 -5.04
N ILE A 51 12.76 -5.50 -5.96
CA ILE A 51 12.03 -5.63 -7.22
C ILE A 51 12.51 -6.84 -8.01
N ASN A 52 13.82 -7.04 -8.15
CA ASN A 52 14.37 -8.16 -8.91
C ASN A 52 14.02 -9.53 -8.29
N VAL A 53 13.94 -9.61 -6.96
CA VAL A 53 13.62 -10.84 -6.21
C VAL A 53 12.12 -11.15 -6.24
N PHE A 54 11.27 -10.14 -6.09
CA PHE A 54 9.83 -10.33 -5.96
C PHE A 54 9.08 -10.27 -7.28
N HIS A 55 9.53 -9.48 -8.27
CA HIS A 55 8.83 -9.30 -9.53
C HIS A 55 8.53 -10.63 -10.27
N PRO A 56 9.49 -11.58 -10.41
CA PRO A 56 9.24 -12.82 -11.14
C PRO A 56 8.25 -13.76 -10.45
N ARG A 57 7.99 -13.56 -9.16
CA ARG A 57 7.21 -14.47 -8.30
C ARG A 57 5.98 -13.79 -7.69
N LEU A 58 5.54 -12.66 -8.24
CA LEU A 58 4.42 -11.87 -7.67
C LEU A 58 3.16 -12.71 -7.41
N LEU A 59 2.86 -13.67 -8.29
CA LEU A 59 1.72 -14.57 -8.15
C LEU A 59 1.85 -15.54 -6.97
N ASP A 60 3.08 -15.91 -6.59
CA ASP A 60 3.38 -16.88 -5.54
C ASP A 60 3.47 -16.23 -4.14
N LEU A 61 3.58 -14.90 -4.08
CA LEU A 61 3.66 -14.19 -2.80
C LEU A 61 2.37 -14.33 -2.01
N SER A 62 2.50 -14.42 -0.68
CA SER A 62 1.32 -14.32 0.17
C SER A 62 0.70 -12.91 0.06
N PRO A 63 -0.62 -12.76 0.27
CA PRO A 63 -1.27 -11.46 0.25
C PRO A 63 -0.64 -10.46 1.24
N HIS A 64 -0.17 -10.97 2.38
CA HIS A 64 0.52 -10.18 3.39
C HIS A 64 1.84 -9.61 2.88
N VAL A 65 2.71 -10.46 2.30
CA VAL A 65 4.00 -10.04 1.73
C VAL A 65 3.78 -9.03 0.60
N LEU A 66 2.83 -9.30 -0.31
CA LEU A 66 2.55 -8.40 -1.42
C LEU A 66 2.06 -7.02 -0.94
N ALA A 67 1.18 -6.97 0.07
CA ALA A 67 0.72 -5.72 0.65
C ALA A 67 1.86 -4.93 1.32
N MET A 68 2.74 -5.61 2.07
CA MET A 68 3.93 -4.96 2.66
C MET A 68 4.85 -4.39 1.59
N LEU A 69 5.09 -5.10 0.49
CA LEU A 69 5.93 -4.64 -0.62
C LEU A 69 5.33 -3.41 -1.30
N ILE A 70 4.05 -3.44 -1.66
CA ILE A 70 3.36 -2.31 -2.27
C ILE A 70 3.44 -1.08 -1.34
N TRP A 71 3.18 -1.27 -0.04
CA TRP A 71 3.18 -0.17 0.91
C TRP A 71 4.58 0.39 1.16
N SER A 72 5.59 -0.47 1.29
CA SER A 72 6.99 -0.07 1.50
C SER A 72 7.54 0.75 0.32
N LEU A 73 7.31 0.28 -0.91
CA LEU A 73 7.71 0.99 -2.13
C LEU A 73 7.00 2.34 -2.28
N GLN A 74 5.73 2.41 -1.89
CA GLN A 74 5.02 3.67 -1.86
C GLN A 74 5.63 4.65 -0.85
N LYS A 75 6.00 4.18 0.35
CA LYS A 75 6.55 5.04 1.40
C LYS A 75 7.79 5.80 0.97
N VAL A 76 8.64 5.20 0.13
CA VAL A 76 9.86 5.85 -0.39
C VAL A 76 9.66 6.53 -1.75
N LYS A 77 8.41 6.62 -2.23
CA LYS A 77 8.07 7.12 -3.57
C LYS A 77 8.87 6.40 -4.68
N HIS A 78 9.22 5.14 -4.43
CA HIS A 78 10.00 4.30 -5.34
C HIS A 78 9.16 3.09 -5.74
N PHE A 79 8.08 3.36 -6.49
CA PHE A 79 7.16 2.31 -6.95
C PHE A 79 7.15 2.28 -8.49
N PRO A 80 8.20 1.71 -9.10
CA PRO A 80 8.37 1.78 -10.56
C PRO A 80 7.25 1.04 -11.26
N SER A 81 6.77 1.61 -12.38
CA SER A 81 5.66 1.09 -13.19
C SER A 81 5.82 -0.39 -13.55
N ARG A 82 7.05 -0.81 -13.88
CA ARG A 82 7.38 -2.22 -14.20
C ARG A 82 7.03 -3.21 -13.09
N PHE A 83 7.06 -2.79 -11.83
CA PHE A 83 6.68 -3.63 -10.68
C PHE A 83 5.24 -3.34 -10.24
N ARG A 84 4.85 -2.05 -10.26
CA ARG A 84 3.51 -1.60 -9.86
C ARG A 84 2.41 -2.26 -10.67
N GLU A 85 2.44 -2.14 -11.99
CA GLU A 85 1.30 -2.62 -12.81
C GLU A 85 1.06 -4.13 -12.65
N PRO A 86 2.09 -5.00 -12.67
CA PRO A 86 1.91 -6.42 -12.39
C PRO A 86 1.44 -6.68 -10.96
N ALA A 87 2.01 -6.02 -9.95
CA ALA A 87 1.62 -6.21 -8.55
C ALA A 87 0.14 -5.86 -8.33
N LEU A 88 -0.33 -4.75 -8.90
CA LEU A 88 -1.73 -4.33 -8.82
C LEU A 88 -2.67 -5.30 -9.56
N GLN A 89 -2.24 -5.85 -10.69
CA GLN A 89 -2.99 -6.89 -11.39
C GLN A 89 -3.16 -8.14 -10.52
N VAL A 90 -2.09 -8.57 -9.83
CA VAL A 90 -2.15 -9.72 -8.90
C VAL A 90 -3.11 -9.43 -7.74
N VAL A 91 -3.06 -8.22 -7.15
CA VAL A 91 -4.02 -7.81 -6.11
C VAL A 91 -5.46 -7.96 -6.59
N VAL A 92 -5.79 -7.50 -7.80
CA VAL A 92 -7.15 -7.61 -8.34
C VAL A 92 -7.57 -9.06 -8.54
N MET A 93 -6.68 -9.90 -9.07
CA MET A 93 -6.96 -11.31 -9.31
C MET A 93 -7.22 -12.07 -8.00
N ARG A 94 -6.47 -11.72 -6.96
CA ARG A 94 -6.46 -12.41 -5.66
C ARG A 94 -7.16 -11.63 -4.56
N LEU A 95 -8.04 -10.69 -4.94
CA LEU A 95 -8.60 -9.69 -4.05
C LEU A 95 -9.32 -10.28 -2.82
N HIS A 96 -9.91 -11.46 -2.99
CA HIS A 96 -10.61 -12.23 -1.95
C HIS A 96 -9.67 -12.87 -0.91
N GLU A 97 -8.37 -12.97 -1.20
CA GLU A 97 -7.35 -13.53 -0.28
C GLU A 97 -6.78 -12.48 0.67
N PHE A 98 -7.02 -11.19 0.39
CA PHE A 98 -6.49 -10.10 1.20
C PHE A 98 -7.38 -9.85 2.41
N THR A 99 -6.76 -9.71 3.58
CA THR A 99 -7.45 -9.14 4.72
C THR A 99 -7.78 -7.68 4.44
N ILE A 100 -8.81 -7.20 5.12
CA ILE A 100 -9.23 -5.81 5.07
C ILE A 100 -8.09 -4.83 5.42
N ALA A 101 -7.21 -5.19 6.35
CA ALA A 101 -6.03 -4.39 6.67
C ALA A 101 -5.04 -4.30 5.50
N HIS A 102 -4.84 -5.41 4.77
CA HIS A 102 -4.01 -5.39 3.57
C HIS A 102 -4.62 -4.50 2.47
N LEU A 103 -5.93 -4.63 2.23
CA LEU A 103 -6.63 -3.79 1.25
C LEU A 103 -6.50 -2.30 1.58
N SER A 104 -6.60 -1.94 2.86
CA SER A 104 -6.40 -0.54 3.27
C SER A 104 -4.97 -0.04 3.00
N ALA A 105 -3.93 -0.85 3.23
CA ALA A 105 -2.56 -0.48 2.93
C ALA A 105 -2.35 -0.29 1.41
N ILE A 106 -2.95 -1.16 0.61
CA ILE A 106 -2.94 -1.05 -0.85
C ILE A 106 -3.69 0.23 -1.28
N CYS A 107 -4.84 0.55 -0.67
CA CYS A 107 -5.53 1.81 -0.91
C CYS A 107 -4.62 3.01 -0.63
N SER A 108 -3.94 3.05 0.52
CA SER A 108 -2.97 4.12 0.79
C SER A 108 -1.89 4.22 -0.28
N ALA A 109 -1.45 3.08 -0.81
CA ALA A 109 -0.46 3.05 -1.87
C ALA A 109 -0.98 3.65 -3.19
N PHE A 110 -2.22 3.30 -3.57
CA PHE A 110 -2.92 3.88 -4.71
C PHE A 110 -3.14 5.38 -4.57
N ALA A 111 -3.58 5.80 -3.37
CA ALA A 111 -3.81 7.19 -3.12
C ALA A 111 -2.54 7.98 -3.41
N ALA A 112 -1.36 7.51 -2.98
CA ALA A 112 -0.12 8.25 -3.17
C ALA A 112 0.40 8.37 -4.62
N LEU A 113 -0.23 7.73 -5.61
CA LEU A 113 0.18 7.84 -7.02
C LEU A 113 -0.04 9.27 -7.54
N ASP A 114 0.82 9.70 -8.47
CA ASP A 114 0.62 10.94 -9.21
C ASP A 114 -0.64 10.80 -10.08
N PRO A 115 -1.58 11.77 -10.07
CA PRO A 115 -2.75 11.75 -10.95
C PRO A 115 -2.44 11.51 -12.43
N LYS A 116 -1.26 11.94 -12.92
CA LYS A 116 -0.81 11.73 -14.30
C LYS A 116 -0.45 10.27 -14.61
N GLU A 117 -0.17 9.47 -13.59
CA GLU A 117 0.14 8.04 -13.73
C GLU A 117 -1.12 7.16 -13.63
N LEU A 118 -2.25 7.73 -13.22
CA LEU A 118 -3.51 7.00 -13.11
C LEU A 118 -4.10 6.74 -14.50
N ASN A 119 -4.39 5.47 -14.77
CA ASN A 119 -5.04 5.01 -16.00
C ASN A 119 -6.34 4.23 -15.65
N ASP A 120 -7.08 3.78 -16.65
CA ASP A 120 -8.37 3.09 -16.44
C ASP A 120 -8.26 1.79 -15.65
N ARG A 121 -7.12 1.09 -15.74
CA ARG A 121 -6.85 -0.07 -14.90
C ARG A 121 -6.79 0.33 -13.43
N HIS A 122 -6.07 1.41 -13.10
CA HIS A 122 -6.02 1.91 -11.72
C HIS A 122 -7.41 2.30 -11.20
N ARG A 123 -8.23 2.97 -12.02
CA ARG A 123 -9.61 3.31 -11.65
C ARG A 123 -10.45 2.06 -11.39
N THR A 124 -10.30 1.04 -12.23
CA THR A 124 -10.99 -0.24 -12.06
C THR A 124 -10.59 -0.93 -10.76
N VAL A 125 -9.29 -0.97 -10.45
CA VAL A 125 -8.79 -1.57 -9.20
C VAL A 125 -9.30 -0.79 -8.00
N GLY A 126 -9.15 0.54 -8.00
CA GLY A 126 -9.58 1.40 -6.91
C GLY A 126 -11.08 1.34 -6.68
N ALA A 127 -11.90 1.23 -7.74
CA ALA A 127 -13.35 1.04 -7.62
C ALA A 127 -13.71 -0.29 -6.96
N ARG A 128 -13.02 -1.38 -7.31
CA ARG A 128 -13.22 -2.70 -6.67
C ARG A 128 -12.81 -2.67 -5.20
N LEU A 129 -11.65 -2.07 -4.89
CA LEU A 129 -11.16 -1.89 -3.52
C LEU A 129 -12.14 -1.08 -2.68
N ALA A 130 -12.61 0.05 -3.21
CA ALA A 130 -13.58 0.92 -2.55
C ALA A 130 -14.86 0.17 -2.19
N ARG A 131 -15.41 -0.61 -3.13
CA ARG A 131 -16.61 -1.42 -2.91
C ARG A 131 -16.42 -2.45 -1.80
N LEU A 132 -15.29 -3.15 -1.78
CA LEU A 132 -15.01 -4.13 -0.72
C LEU A 132 -14.84 -3.46 0.64
N VAL A 133 -14.14 -2.33 0.69
CA VAL A 133 -14.02 -1.54 1.92
C VAL A 133 -15.39 -1.09 2.41
N SER A 134 -16.29 -0.64 1.54
CA SER A 134 -17.66 -0.29 1.94
C SER A 134 -18.44 -1.46 2.54
N GLN A 135 -18.24 -2.68 2.02
CA GLN A 135 -18.92 -3.89 2.51
C GLN A 135 -18.46 -4.34 3.90
N HIS A 136 -17.28 -3.90 4.34
CA HIS A 136 -16.65 -4.30 5.61
C HIS A 136 -16.27 -3.09 6.46
N ALA A 137 -17.02 -2.00 6.32
CA ALA A 137 -16.68 -0.72 6.94
C ALA A 137 -16.78 -0.72 8.47
N ASP A 138 -17.67 -1.55 9.02
CA ASP A 138 -17.87 -1.79 10.44
C ASP A 138 -16.64 -2.43 11.12
N ALA A 139 -15.91 -3.28 10.40
CA ALA A 139 -14.70 -3.96 10.86
C ALA A 139 -13.42 -3.13 10.71
N LEU A 140 -13.51 -1.95 10.09
CA LEU A 140 -12.36 -1.10 9.76
C LEU A 140 -12.06 -0.06 10.83
N ALA A 141 -10.80 0.27 11.05
CA ALA A 141 -10.43 1.46 11.82
C ALA A 141 -10.69 2.74 11.01
N ALA A 142 -10.93 3.87 11.68
CA ALA A 142 -11.22 5.15 11.03
C ALA A 142 -10.16 5.55 10.00
N TRP A 143 -8.87 5.37 10.31
CA TRP A 143 -7.77 5.69 9.39
C TRP A 143 -7.83 4.88 8.09
N GLN A 144 -8.31 3.64 8.16
CA GLN A 144 -8.42 2.76 7.00
C GLN A 144 -9.59 3.18 6.10
N LEU A 145 -10.73 3.53 6.71
CA LEU A 145 -11.88 4.09 6.00
C LEU A 145 -11.51 5.37 5.26
N THR A 146 -10.83 6.30 5.94
CA THR A 146 -10.41 7.56 5.30
C THR A 146 -9.40 7.36 4.18
N ASN A 147 -8.53 6.35 4.28
CA ASN A 147 -7.60 6.03 3.19
C ASN A 147 -8.31 5.45 1.98
N ALA A 148 -9.33 4.59 2.18
CA ALA A 148 -10.14 4.09 1.08
C ALA A 148 -10.93 5.23 0.40
N LEU A 149 -11.46 6.17 1.19
CA LEU A 149 -12.15 7.35 0.68
C LEU A 149 -11.23 8.27 -0.13
N LEU A 150 -9.99 8.49 0.34
CA LEU A 150 -9.00 9.27 -0.40
C LEU A 150 -8.66 8.64 -1.76
N VAL A 151 -8.61 7.30 -1.84
CA VAL A 151 -8.42 6.62 -3.12
C VAL A 151 -9.52 6.99 -4.08
N THR A 152 -10.80 6.91 -3.67
CA THR A 152 -11.93 7.14 -4.58
C THR A 152 -11.89 8.54 -5.17
N VAL A 153 -11.53 9.55 -4.38
CA VAL A 153 -11.38 10.92 -4.88
C VAL A 153 -10.23 11.03 -5.86
N ARG A 154 -9.05 10.46 -5.53
CA ARG A 154 -7.87 10.54 -6.41
C ARG A 154 -8.05 9.81 -7.73
N ILE A 155 -8.76 8.68 -7.76
CA ILE A 155 -9.05 7.98 -9.01
C ILE A 155 -10.24 8.59 -9.77
N GLY A 156 -10.85 9.65 -9.26
CA GLY A 156 -12.02 10.30 -9.86
C GLY A 156 -13.25 9.40 -9.89
N LEU A 157 -13.42 8.54 -8.88
CA LEU A 157 -14.56 7.64 -8.79
C LEU A 157 -15.80 8.42 -8.30
N VAL A 158 -16.84 8.47 -9.13
CA VAL A 158 -18.11 9.18 -8.86
C VAL A 158 -19.11 8.30 -8.07
N ASP A 159 -18.63 7.33 -7.30
CA ASP A 159 -19.50 6.43 -6.50
C ASP A 159 -19.72 7.03 -5.10
N THR A 160 -20.98 7.30 -4.74
CA THR A 160 -21.35 7.88 -3.45
C THR A 160 -21.46 6.84 -2.33
N ARG A 161 -21.40 5.54 -2.64
CA ARG A 161 -21.55 4.47 -1.64
C ARG A 161 -20.48 4.55 -0.56
N LEU A 162 -19.20 4.54 -0.94
CA LEU A 162 -18.12 4.62 0.04
C LEU A 162 -18.14 5.92 0.84
N PRO A 163 -18.26 7.12 0.24
CA PRO A 163 -18.44 8.37 0.99
C PRO A 163 -19.55 8.29 2.05
N MET A 164 -20.75 7.84 1.66
CA MET A 164 -21.88 7.72 2.59
C MET A 164 -21.62 6.68 3.69
N THR A 165 -21.00 5.55 3.36
CA THR A 165 -20.60 4.55 4.36
C THR A 165 -19.60 5.13 5.36
N VAL A 166 -18.61 5.90 4.92
CA VAL A 166 -17.62 6.51 5.83
C VAL A 166 -18.26 7.58 6.71
N VAL A 167 -19.18 8.39 6.16
CA VAL A 167 -19.97 9.36 6.95
C VAL A 167 -20.81 8.66 8.01
N HIS A 168 -21.51 7.59 7.64
CA HIS A 168 -22.31 6.80 8.57
C HIS A 168 -21.43 6.22 9.70
N GLU A 169 -20.28 5.66 9.36
CA GLU A 169 -19.32 5.16 10.36
C GLU A 169 -18.79 6.27 11.26
N PHE A 170 -18.47 7.45 10.71
CA PHE A 170 -18.10 8.60 11.53
C PHE A 170 -19.20 8.99 12.52
N LEU A 171 -20.45 9.04 12.09
CA LEU A 171 -21.58 9.35 12.98
C LEU A 171 -21.79 8.29 14.06
N ARG A 172 -21.54 7.01 13.76
CA ARG A 172 -21.66 5.90 14.70
C ARG A 172 -20.58 5.90 15.78
N ARG A 173 -19.36 6.33 15.44
CA ARG A 173 -18.17 6.28 16.29
C ARG A 173 -17.24 7.48 16.07
N PRO A 174 -17.70 8.71 16.40
CA PRO A 174 -16.98 9.94 16.07
C PRO A 174 -15.63 10.05 16.79
N THR A 175 -15.50 9.43 17.97
CA THR A 175 -14.27 9.42 18.77
C THR A 175 -13.12 8.63 18.14
N ASP A 176 -13.41 7.73 17.19
CA ASP A 176 -12.39 6.96 16.47
C ASP A 176 -11.68 7.82 15.40
N PHE A 177 -12.28 8.94 15.01
CA PHE A 177 -11.77 9.81 13.95
C PHE A 177 -10.96 10.96 14.56
N GLY A 178 -9.64 10.80 14.54
CA GLY A 178 -8.70 11.87 14.91
C GLY A 178 -8.73 13.03 13.91
N SER A 179 -8.06 14.13 14.26
CA SER A 179 -8.00 15.36 13.45
C SER A 179 -7.57 15.10 12.00
N HIS A 180 -6.58 14.24 11.79
CA HIS A 180 -6.13 13.89 10.45
C HIS A 180 -7.21 13.14 9.64
N GLN A 181 -7.92 12.21 10.26
CA GLN A 181 -9.01 11.47 9.63
C GLN A 181 -10.17 12.39 9.26
N LEU A 182 -10.51 13.33 10.14
CA LEU A 182 -11.55 14.34 9.87
C LEU A 182 -11.18 15.25 8.70
N SER A 183 -9.93 15.72 8.64
CA SER A 183 -9.45 16.50 7.50
C SER A 183 -9.55 15.70 6.19
N ASN A 184 -9.16 14.42 6.20
CA ASN A 184 -9.26 13.56 5.02
C ASN A 184 -10.72 13.33 4.61
N LEU A 185 -11.62 13.15 5.58
CA LEU A 185 -13.05 13.00 5.34
C LEU A 185 -13.63 14.27 4.69
N LEU A 186 -13.41 15.43 5.30
CA LEU A 186 -13.91 16.72 4.78
C LEU A 186 -13.36 17.03 3.40
N TRP A 187 -12.05 16.88 3.19
CA TRP A 187 -11.43 17.11 1.89
C TRP A 187 -11.96 16.17 0.81
N SER A 188 -12.30 14.92 1.19
CA SER A 188 -12.83 13.96 0.23
C SER A 188 -14.30 14.15 -0.12
N LEU A 189 -15.03 14.94 0.66
CA LEU A 189 -16.44 15.25 0.45
C LEU A 189 -16.67 16.62 -0.22
N ALA A 190 -15.63 17.45 -0.32
CA ALA A 190 -15.65 18.78 -0.95
C ALA A 190 -15.45 18.67 -2.47
#